data_AF-A0A3C0Z2P9-F1
#
_entry.id   AF-A0A3C0Z2P9-F1
#
_cell.length_a   1.000
_cell.length_b   1.000
_cell.length_c   1.000
_cell.angle_alpha   90.00
_cell.angle_beta   90.00
_cell.angle_gamma   90.00
#
_symmetry.space_group_name_H-M   'P 1'
#
loop_
_entity.id
_entity.type
_entity.pdbx_description
1 polymer ?
#
loop_
_entity_poly.entity_id
_entity_poly.type
_entity_poly.pdbx_seq_one_letter_code
_entity_poly.pdbx_strand_id
1 'polypeptide(L)' 'PPEPNGYLHIGHAMAICLDFGVADEYGGMCNLRFDDTNPTREDVEFVGSQQEDIRWLGFDWEGRLFYASDYFEQ' A
#
# COMPACT_ATOMS: atom_id res chain seq x y z
N PRO A 1 1.77 4.71 -1.51
CA PRO A 1 2.27 4.32 -0.16
C PRO A 1 1.32 4.85 0.93
N PRO A 2 0.27 4.11 1.28
CA PRO A 2 -0.71 4.55 2.28
C PRO A 2 -0.15 4.50 3.72
N GLU A 3 -0.58 5.44 4.56
CA GLU A 3 -0.44 5.31 6.02
C GLU A 3 -1.50 4.32 6.54
N PRO A 4 -1.14 3.35 7.41
CA PRO A 4 -2.09 2.38 7.95
C PRO A 4 -2.88 2.95 9.14
N ASN A 5 -3.58 4.08 8.96
CA ASN A 5 -4.33 4.78 10.01
C ASN A 5 -5.84 4.92 9.74
N GLY A 6 -6.33 4.22 8.72
CA GLY A 6 -7.74 4.20 8.34
C GLY A 6 -8.00 3.26 7.15
N TYR A 7 -9.26 2.98 6.87
CA TYR A 7 -9.65 2.22 5.67
C TYR A 7 -9.39 3.02 4.40
N LEU A 8 -9.16 2.33 3.30
CA LEU A 8 -9.13 3.01 2.01
C LEU A 8 -10.51 3.59 1.68
N HIS A 9 -10.50 4.64 0.88
CA HIS A 9 -11.70 5.28 0.36
C HIS A 9 -11.47 5.55 -1.13
N ILE A 10 -12.51 5.98 -1.84
CA ILE A 10 -12.44 6.15 -3.31
C ILE A 10 -11.29 7.05 -3.79
N GLY A 11 -10.88 8.05 -3.00
CA GLY A 11 -9.69 8.86 -3.31
C GLY A 11 -8.39 8.05 -3.42
N HIS A 12 -8.22 7.00 -2.62
CA HIS A 12 -7.06 6.11 -2.68
C HIS A 12 -7.09 5.22 -3.93
N ALA A 13 -8.28 4.82 -4.38
CA ALA A 13 -8.43 3.98 -5.58
C ALA A 13 -7.84 4.66 -6.82
N MET A 14 -7.94 5.99 -6.94
CA MET A 14 -7.30 6.73 -8.03
C MET A 14 -5.78 6.56 -8.02
N ALA A 15 -5.14 6.77 -6.86
CA ALA A 15 -3.68 6.65 -6.73
C ALA A 15 -3.21 5.20 -6.97
N ILE A 16 -3.95 4.22 -6.44
CA ILE A 16 -3.67 2.79 -6.62
C ILE A 16 -3.75 2.42 -8.11
N CYS A 17 -4.85 2.76 -8.79
CA CYS A 17 -5.00 2.48 -10.22
C CYS A 17 -3.92 3.15 -11.06
N LEU A 18 -3.47 4.36 -10.69
CA LEU A 18 -2.40 5.05 -11.37
C LEU A 18 -1.06 4.34 -11.18
N ASP A 19 -0.64 4.11 -9.94
CA ASP A 19 0.69 3.56 -9.63
C ASP A 19 0.84 2.12 -10.14
N PHE A 20 -0.14 1.26 -9.85
CA PHE A 20 -0.12 -0.12 -10.32
C PHE A 20 -0.42 -0.23 -11.82
N GLY A 21 -1.33 0.59 -12.35
CA GLY A 21 -1.66 0.59 -13.77
C GLY A 21 -0.49 1.02 -14.65
N VAL A 22 0.29 2.02 -14.23
CA VAL A 22 1.53 2.41 -14.93
C VAL A 22 2.56 1.30 -14.86
N ALA A 23 2.70 0.62 -13.72
CA ALA A 23 3.60 -0.53 -13.65
C ALA A 23 3.18 -1.65 -14.61
N ASP A 24 1.88 -1.99 -14.68
CA ASP A 24 1.35 -3.01 -15.59
C ASP A 24 1.55 -2.64 -17.06
N GLU A 25 1.20 -1.40 -17.45
CA GLU A 25 1.29 -0.92 -18.84
C GLU A 25 2.71 -1.00 -19.40
N TYR A 26 3.72 -0.73 -18.57
CA TYR A 26 5.12 -0.68 -19.00
C TYR A 26 5.93 -1.93 -18.60
N GLY A 27 5.29 -2.97 -18.05
CA GLY A 27 5.98 -4.17 -17.56
C GLY A 27 6.97 -3.89 -16.42
N GLY A 28 6.67 -2.87 -15.62
CA GLY A 28 7.39 -2.49 -14.41
C GLY A 28 6.93 -3.27 -13.18
N MET A 29 7.38 -2.80 -12.02
CA MET A 29 6.99 -3.34 -10.72
C MET A 29 6.45 -2.21 -9.85
N CYS A 30 5.38 -2.47 -9.10
CA CYS A 30 4.86 -1.54 -8.09
C CYS A 30 5.02 -2.16 -6.70
N ASN A 31 5.48 -1.34 -5.74
CA ASN A 31 5.61 -1.76 -4.35
C ASN A 31 4.34 -1.41 -3.59
N LEU A 32 3.85 -2.30 -2.74
CA LEU A 32 2.99 -1.89 -1.64
C LEU A 32 3.86 -1.55 -0.44
N ARG A 33 3.92 -0.26 -0.10
CA ARG A 33 4.63 0.21 1.10
C ARG A 33 3.65 0.87 2.07
N PHE A 34 3.60 0.37 3.29
CA PHE A 34 2.95 1.04 4.40
C PHE A 34 3.88 2.10 4.98
N ASP A 35 3.40 3.33 5.07
CA ASP A 35 4.11 4.41 5.76
C ASP A 35 3.75 4.37 7.24
N ASP A 36 4.37 3.44 7.97
CA ASP A 36 4.11 3.13 9.38
C ASP A 36 5.06 3.87 10.33
N THR A 37 5.22 5.17 10.10
CA THR A 37 6.19 6.01 10.82
C THR A 37 5.64 6.61 12.12
N ASN A 38 4.33 6.50 12.36
CA ASN A 38 3.64 7.05 13.51
C ASN A 38 2.94 5.96 14.35
N PRO A 39 3.60 5.42 15.39
CA PRO A 39 3.09 4.30 16.17
C PRO A 39 1.81 4.61 16.98
N THR A 40 1.38 5.87 17.07
CA THR A 40 0.20 6.27 17.85
C THR A 40 -1.10 6.32 17.04
N ARG A 41 -1.00 6.27 15.71
CA ARG A 41 -2.15 6.43 14.80
C ARG A 41 -2.40 5.21 13.92
N GLU A 42 -1.54 4.21 14.02
CA GLU A 42 -1.51 3.07 13.11
C GLU A 42 -2.05 1.82 13.77
N ASP A 43 -2.76 0.99 12.99
CA ASP A 43 -3.30 -0.28 13.45
C ASP A 43 -3.07 -1.38 12.40
N VAL A 44 -2.75 -2.58 12.87
CA VAL A 44 -2.59 -3.79 12.05
C VAL A 44 -3.90 -4.12 11.31
N GLU A 45 -5.06 -3.74 11.85
CA GLU A 45 -6.33 -3.86 11.16
C GLU A 45 -6.35 -3.09 9.82
N PHE A 46 -5.78 -1.88 9.79
CA PHE A 46 -5.72 -1.09 8.57
C PHE A 46 -4.74 -1.68 7.56
N VAL A 47 -3.62 -2.23 8.02
CA VAL A 47 -2.69 -2.98 7.15
C VAL A 47 -3.40 -4.13 6.43
N GLY A 48 -4.22 -4.90 7.16
CA GLY A 48 -4.97 -6.02 6.61
C GLY A 48 -6.04 -5.59 5.61
N SER A 49 -6.89 -4.64 6.00
CA SER A 49 -7.99 -4.16 5.15
C SER A 49 -7.50 -3.45 3.89
N GLN A 50 -6.46 -2.61 3.98
CA GLN A 50 -5.89 -1.94 2.81
C GLN A 50 -5.29 -2.96 1.81
N GLN A 51 -4.67 -4.04 2.29
CA GLN A 51 -4.20 -5.14 1.42
C GLN A 51 -5.37 -5.86 0.73
N GLU A 52 -6.46 -6.12 1.45
CA GLU A 52 -7.65 -6.76 0.89
C GLU A 52 -8.30 -5.88 -0.19
N ASP A 53 -8.46 -4.58 0.09
CA ASP A 53 -9.03 -3.61 -0.85
C ASP A 53 -8.21 -3.48 -2.13
N ILE A 54 -6.88 -3.42 -2.02
CA ILE A 54 -5.98 -3.35 -3.20
C ILE A 54 -6.10 -4.62 -4.05
N ARG A 55 -6.15 -5.80 -3.42
CA ARG A 55 -6.38 -7.06 -4.13
C ARG A 55 -7.77 -7.13 -4.75
N TRP A 56 -8.79 -6.61 -4.06
CA TRP A 56 -10.15 -6.53 -4.57
C TRP A 56 -10.25 -5.63 -5.81
N LEU A 57 -9.46 -4.55 -5.86
CA LEU A 57 -9.31 -3.70 -7.05
C LEU A 57 -8.58 -4.40 -8.22
N GLY A 58 -8.02 -5.59 -8.01
CA GLY A 58 -7.37 -6.39 -9.04
C GLY A 58 -5.86 -6.18 -9.17
N PHE A 59 -5.22 -5.53 -8.20
CA PHE A 59 -3.78 -5.30 -8.19
C PHE A 59 -3.05 -6.21 -7.22
N ASP A 60 -1.83 -6.61 -7.58
CA ASP A 60 -0.95 -7.40 -6.73
C ASP A 60 0.45 -6.77 -6.71
N TRP A 61 1.09 -6.81 -5.55
CA TRP A 61 2.46 -6.33 -5.35
C TRP A 61 3.46 -7.48 -5.26
N GLU A 62 3.05 -8.71 -5.57
CA GLU A 62 3.84 -9.93 -5.48
C GLU A 62 4.52 -10.04 -4.09
N GLY A 63 5.82 -10.30 -4.07
CA GLY A 63 6.63 -10.30 -2.84
C GLY A 63 7.10 -8.92 -2.37
N ARG A 64 6.59 -7.82 -2.95
CA ARG A 64 7.12 -6.45 -2.78
C ARG A 64 6.31 -5.65 -1.75
N LEU A 65 6.05 -6.30 -0.60
CA LEU A 65 5.45 -5.68 0.57
C LEU A 65 6.55 -5.10 1.45
N PHE A 66 6.44 -3.82 1.80
CA PHE A 66 7.42 -3.12 2.63
C PHE A 66 6.75 -2.29 3.72
N TYR A 67 7.47 -2.06 4.81
CA TYR A 67 7.09 -1.13 5.87
C TYR A 67 8.17 -0.05 5.97
N ALA A 68 7.79 1.19 6.25
CA ALA A 68 8.77 2.26 6.45
C ALA A 68 9.61 2.00 7.71
N SER A 69 9.00 1.41 8.74
CA SER A 69 9.66 1.04 10.00
C SER A 69 10.79 0.01 9.83
N ASP A 70 10.74 -0.87 8.81
CA ASP A 70 11.81 -1.82 8.46
C ASP A 70 13.15 -1.12 8.16
N TYR A 71 13.12 0.19 7.89
CA TYR A 71 14.27 1.00 7.48
C TYR A 71 14.74 1.99 8.55
N PHE A 72 14.18 1.98 9.77
CA PHE A 72 14.57 2.94 10.81
C PHE A 72 16.03 2.86 11.28
N GLU A 73 16.66 1.70 11.14
CA GLU A 73 18.05 1.49 11.56
C GLU A 73 19.08 1.80 10.44
N GLN A 74 18.63 2.21 9.26
CA GLN A 74 19.49 2.53 8.11
C GLN A 74 19.86 4.01 8.05
#